data_AF-A8ZNB5-F1
#
_entry.id   AF-A8ZNB5-F1
#
_cell.length_a   1.000
_cell.length_b   1.000
_cell.length_c   1.000
_cell.angle_alpha   90.00
_cell.angle_beta   90.00
_cell.angle_gamma   90.00
#
_symmetry.space_group_name_H-M   'P 1'
#
loop_
_entity.id
_entity.type
_entity.pdbx_description
1 polymer ?
#
loop_
_entity_poly.entity_id
_entity_poly.type
_entity_poly.pdbx_seq_one_letter_code
_entity_poly.pdbx_strand_id
1 'polypeptide(L)' 'MNHCAFQTSHQAKDLRHTQDGQAIAEFVVTIPPLREEDPPENLKAIYWGENGETPTFPYNLATN' A
#
# COMPACT_ATOMS: atom_id res chain seq x y z
N MET A 1 -12.95 -16.85 1.08
CA MET A 1 -13.12 -15.54 0.40
C MET A 1 -12.25 -14.55 1.16
N ASN A 2 -11.14 -14.09 0.58
CA ASN A 2 -10.15 -13.23 1.25
C ASN A 2 -10.00 -11.92 0.46
N HIS A 3 -10.75 -10.90 0.86
CA HIS A 3 -10.70 -9.58 0.25
C HIS A 3 -10.66 -8.52 1.36
N CYS A 4 -9.79 -7.53 1.22
CA CYS A 4 -9.69 -6.40 2.14
C CYS A 4 -9.45 -5.12 1.32
N ALA A 5 -10.08 -4.02 1.73
CA ALA A 5 -9.98 -2.73 1.06
C ALA A 5 -9.74 -1.63 2.11
N PHE A 6 -8.81 -0.71 1.81
CA PHE A 6 -8.41 0.38 2.71
C PHE A 6 -8.43 1.71 1.96
N GLN A 7 -8.76 2.79 2.67
CA GLN A 7 -8.64 4.16 2.19
C GLN A 7 -7.64 4.89 3.09
N THR A 8 -6.53 5.35 2.51
CA THR A 8 -5.35 5.84 3.27
C THR A 8 -4.45 6.71 2.39
N SER A 9 -3.56 7.49 3.02
CA SER A 9 -2.42 8.11 2.35
C SER A 9 -1.25 7.12 2.28
N HIS A 10 -0.77 6.85 1.08
CA HIS A 10 0.36 5.94 0.86
C HIS A 10 1.67 6.58 1.34
N GLN A 11 2.45 5.87 2.15
CA GLN A 11 3.82 6.25 2.45
C GLN A 11 4.82 5.32 1.76
N ALA A 12 5.85 5.95 1.18
CA ALA A 12 7.08 5.41 0.62
C ALA A 12 6.99 4.06 -0.11
N LYS A 13 7.16 4.09 -1.44
CA LYS A 13 7.39 2.90 -2.28
C LYS A 13 8.85 2.47 -2.15
N ASP A 14 9.12 1.30 -1.59
CA ASP A 14 10.41 0.63 -1.74
C ASP A 14 10.30 -0.43 -2.85
N LEU A 15 10.93 -0.15 -4.00
CA LEU A 15 10.93 -1.05 -5.15
C LEU A 15 12.21 -1.87 -5.18
N ARG A 16 12.04 -3.19 -5.12
CA ARG A 16 13.13 -4.16 -5.13
C ARG A 16 12.88 -5.19 -6.24
N HIS A 17 13.92 -5.88 -6.65
CA HIS A 17 13.81 -6.96 -7.64
C HIS A 17 14.32 -8.27 -7.02
N THR A 18 13.64 -9.38 -7.32
CA THR A 18 14.11 -10.71 -6.98
C THR A 18 15.31 -11.10 -7.85
N GLN A 19 15.97 -12.21 -7.51
CA GLN A 19 17.05 -12.77 -8.33
C GLN A 19 16.59 -13.15 -9.75
N ASP A 20 15.31 -13.50 -9.90
CA ASP A 20 14.67 -13.81 -11.18
C ASP A 20 14.17 -12.57 -11.93
N GLY A 21 14.48 -11.36 -11.43
CA GLY A 21 14.10 -10.09 -12.04
C GLY A 21 12.67 -9.64 -11.76
N GLN A 22 11.94 -10.30 -10.87
CA GLN A 22 10.56 -9.92 -10.55
C GLN A 22 10.53 -8.69 -9.64
N ALA A 23 9.76 -7.67 -10.02
CA ALA A 23 9.56 -6.49 -9.21
C ALA A 23 8.70 -6.78 -7.96
N ILE A 24 9.15 -6.25 -6.82
CA ILE A 24 8.46 -6.25 -5.54
C ILE A 24 8.40 -4.81 -5.06
N ALA A 25 7.19 -4.27 -4.89
CA ALA A 25 7.00 -2.96 -4.28
C ALA A 25 6.39 -3.10 -2.90
N GLU A 26 7.06 -2.55 -1.90
CA GLU A 26 6.57 -2.47 -0.53
C GLU A 26 6.03 -1.07 -0.25
N PHE A 27 4.87 -1.03 0.40
CA PHE A 27 4.21 0.19 0.84
C PHE A 27 3.87 0.08 2.31
N VAL A 28 4.05 1.19 3.03
CA VAL A 28 3.50 1.35 4.37
C VAL A 28 2.20 2.13 4.24
N VAL A 29 1.12 1.53 4.71
CA VAL A 29 -0.22 2.09 4.73
C VAL A 29 -0.54 2.42 6.18
N THR A 30 -0.78 3.70 6.47
CA THR A 30 -1.24 4.12 7.80
C THR A 30 -2.76 4.19 7.81
N ILE A 31 -3.40 3.33 8.59
CA ILE A 31 -4.84 3.37 8.79
C ILE A 31 -5.11 4.42 9.88
N PRO A 32 -5.92 5.46 9.58
CA PRO A 32 -6.30 6.42 10.58
C PRO A 32 -7.15 5.75 11.67
N PRO A 33 -6.96 6.12 12.94
CA PRO A 33 -7.75 5.58 14.03
C PRO A 33 -9.23 6.01 13.92
N LEU A 34 -10.13 5.21 14.50
CA LEU A 34 -11.57 5.53 14.52
C LEU A 34 -11.92 6.62 15.54
N ARG A 35 -11.15 6.71 16.63
CA ARG A 35 -11.28 7.74 17.67
C ARG A 35 -9.92 8.39 17.92
N GLU A 36 -9.90 9.60 18.47
CA GLU A 36 -8.65 10.34 18.71
C GLU A 36 -7.75 9.65 19.73
N GLU A 37 -8.33 8.89 20.66
CA GLU A 37 -7.60 8.11 21.66
C GLU A 37 -7.04 6.78 21.12
N ASP A 38 -7.50 6.32 19.96
CA ASP A 38 -7.06 5.04 19.40
C ASP A 38 -5.72 5.23 18.68
N PRO A 39 -4.76 4.29 18.83
CA PRO A 39 -3.48 4.38 18.13
C PRO A 39 -3.68 4.17 16.61
N PRO A 40 -2.95 4.90 15.75
CA PRO A 40 -2.94 4.61 14.32
C PRO A 40 -2.30 3.24 14.06
N GLU A 41 -2.82 2.50 13.09
CA GLU A 41 -2.27 1.21 12.67
C GLU A 41 -1.45 1.35 11.41
N ASN A 42 -0.31 0.66 11.34
CA ASN A 42 0.52 0.61 10.15
C ASN A 42 0.47 -0.80 9.56
N LEU A 43 0.01 -0.90 8.31
CA LEU A 43 0.02 -2.12 7.54
C LEU A 43 1.10 -2.09 6.47
N LYS A 44 1.73 -3.25 6.26
CA LYS A 44 2.65 -3.47 5.15
C LYS A 44 1.90 -4.08 3.97
N ALA A 45 1.83 -3.36 2.86
CA ALA A 45 1.31 -3.88 1.60
C ALA A 45 2.47 -4.25 0.67
N ILE A 46 2.41 -5.43 0.05
CA ILE A 46 3.44 -5.94 -0.85
C ILE A 46 2.81 -6.27 -2.20
N TYR A 47 3.27 -5.60 -3.24
CA TYR A 47 2.86 -5.85 -4.63
C TYR A 47 3.97 -6.60 -5.36
N TRP A 48 3.59 -7.55 -6.21
CA TRP A 48 4.50 -8.42 -6.96
C TRP A 48 4.27 -8.29 -8.47
N GLY A 49 5.32 -8.51 -9.26
CA GLY A 49 5.25 -8.53 -10.72
C GLY A 49 4.92 -7.15 -11.30
N GLU A 50 4.04 -7.08 -12.30
CA GLU A 50 3.65 -5.83 -12.98
C GLU A 50 3.09 -4.78 -11.99
N ASN A 51 2.38 -5.23 -10.95
CA ASN A 51 1.86 -4.35 -9.90
C ASN A 51 2.96 -3.81 -8.96
N GLY A 52 4.13 -4.45 -8.92
CA GLY A 52 5.31 -3.91 -8.26
C GLY A 52 5.92 -2.74 -9.03
N GLU A 53 6.06 -2.89 -10.35
CA GLU A 53 6.60 -1.84 -11.22
C GLU A 53 5.67 -0.63 -11.28
N THR A 54 4.40 -0.87 -11.61
CA THR A 54 3.36 0.16 -11.74
C THR A 54 2.15 -0.21 -10.87
N PRO A 55 2.21 0.05 -9.56
CA PRO A 55 1.09 -0.20 -8.68
C PRO A 55 -0.07 0.71 -9.07
N THR A 56 -1.14 0.10 -9.56
CA THR A 56 -2.39 0.79 -9.87
C THR A 56 -3.22 0.83 -8.59
N PHE A 57 -3.33 2.03 -8.01
CA PHE A 57 -4.27 2.29 -6.92
C PHE A 57 -5.60 2.73 -7.56
N PRO A 58 -6.66 1.92 -7.50
CA PRO A 58 -7.92 2.23 -8.18
C PRO A 58 -8.64 3.47 -7.62
N TYR A 59 -8.17 4.05 -6.50
CA TYR A 59 -8.77 5.22 -5.86
C TYR A 59 -7.73 6.31 -5.59
N ASN A 60 -7.33 7.03 -6.64
CA ASN A 60 -6.73 8.36 -6.50
C ASN A 60 -7.87 9.38 -6.40
N LEU A 61 -8.36 9.64 -5.19
CA LEU A 61 -9.12 10.87 -4.91
C LEU A 61 -8.12 11.95 -4.49
N ALA A 62 -7.32 12.40 -5.46
CA ALA A 62 -6.62 13.67 -5.32
C ALA A 62 -7.66 14.80 -5.43
N THR A 63 -7.83 15.51 -4.32
CA THR A 63 -8.22 16.93 -4.21
C THR A 63 -9.57 17.36 -4.79
N ASN A 64 -10.54 17.52 -3.90
CA ASN A 64 -11.47 18.66 -3.91
C ASN A 64 -11.33 19.39 -2.57
#